data_AF-A0A7W1BF79-F1
#
_entry.id   AF-A0A7W1BF79-F1
#
_cell.length_a   1.000
_cell.length_b   1.000
_cell.length_c   1.000
_cell.angle_alpha   90.00
_cell.angle_beta   90.00
_cell.angle_gamma   90.00
#
_symmetry.space_group_name_H-M   'P 1'
#
loop_
_entity.id
_entity.type
_entity.pdbx_description
1 polymer ?
#
loop_
_entity_poly.entity_id
_entity_poly.type
_entity_poly.pdbx_seq_one_letter_code
_entity_poly.pdbx_strand_id
1 'polypeptide(L)'
;MDGTKVCPRCRETKPVAAFSVRRMAHGREGRQSRCKACRKIWDTIHARKHTRKLRVDGHGMVHCGRCQEWLHPDWFADHAHNAGRKQWCCRLCRRAYDQERYQARKAAAMRAIWEGTVR
;
A
#
# COMPACT_ATOMS: atom_id res chain seq x y z
N MET A 1 -17.86 -32.04 -14.37
CA MET A 1 -16.87 -31.19 -15.05
C MET A 1 -15.72 -30.94 -14.09
N ASP A 2 -14.72 -31.82 -14.13
CA ASP A 2 -13.54 -31.74 -13.28
C ASP A 2 -12.44 -30.95 -14.00
N GLY A 3 -12.72 -29.65 -14.20
CA GLY A 3 -11.75 -28.75 -14.78
C GLY A 3 -10.58 -28.55 -13.82
N THR A 4 -9.37 -28.43 -14.37
CA THR A 4 -8.19 -27.95 -13.64
C THR A 4 -7.82 -26.54 -14.13
N LYS A 5 -7.16 -25.77 -13.29
CA LYS A 5 -6.74 -24.40 -13.56
C LYS A 5 -5.39 -24.12 -12.93
N VAL A 6 -4.54 -23.38 -13.64
CA VAL A 6 -3.23 -22.95 -13.15
C VAL A 6 -3.38 -21.67 -12.33
N CYS A 7 -2.82 -21.66 -11.12
CA CYS A 7 -2.75 -20.45 -10.31
C CYS A 7 -1.59 -19.55 -10.78
N PRO A 8 -1.80 -18.28 -11.16
CA PRO A 8 -0.73 -17.41 -11.66
C PRO A 8 0.28 -17.00 -10.57
N ARG A 9 -0.04 -17.23 -9.29
CA ARG A 9 0.84 -16.87 -8.17
C ARG A 9 1.78 -18.01 -7.77
N CYS A 10 1.26 -19.22 -7.54
CA CYS A 10 2.08 -20.38 -7.17
C CYS A 10 2.42 -21.30 -8.34
N ARG A 11 1.86 -21.05 -9.54
CA ARG A 11 2.07 -21.80 -10.79
C ARG A 11 1.66 -23.28 -10.76
N GLU A 12 1.01 -23.74 -9.70
CA GLU A 12 0.47 -25.09 -9.62
C GLU A 12 -0.87 -25.23 -10.37
N THR A 13 -1.03 -26.36 -11.08
CA THR A 13 -2.30 -26.83 -11.63
C THR A 13 -3.15 -27.40 -10.50
N LYS A 14 -4.33 -26.85 -10.28
CA LYS A 14 -5.24 -27.26 -9.20
C LYS A 14 -6.64 -27.51 -9.74
N PRO A 15 -7.46 -28.34 -9.08
CA PRO A 15 -8.86 -28.48 -9.45
C PRO A 15 -9.56 -27.12 -9.36
N VAL A 16 -10.54 -26.90 -10.22
CA VAL A 16 -11.31 -25.64 -10.29
C VAL A 16 -12.04 -25.33 -8.98
N ALA A 17 -12.30 -26.32 -8.11
CA ALA A 17 -12.78 -26.18 -6.73
C ALA A 17 -11.79 -25.49 -5.77
N ALA A 18 -10.49 -25.46 -6.10
CA ALA A 18 -9.46 -24.76 -5.34
C ALA A 18 -9.49 -23.24 -5.54
N PHE A 19 -10.39 -22.72 -6.38
CA PHE A 19 -10.57 -21.30 -6.69
C PHE A 19 -11.94 -20.84 -6.19
N SER A 20 -11.98 -19.72 -5.46
CA SER A 20 -13.24 -19.19 -4.91
C SER A 20 -14.12 -18.58 -5.99
N VAL A 21 -15.44 -18.64 -5.83
CA VAL A 21 -16.40 -17.92 -6.69
C VAL A 21 -16.51 -16.46 -6.23
N ARG A 22 -16.59 -15.52 -7.18
CA ARG A 22 -16.94 -14.11 -6.99
C ARG A 22 -18.46 -14.02 -6.95
N ARG A 23 -18.98 -13.39 -5.90
CA ARG A 23 -20.43 -13.15 -5.74
C ARG A 23 -21.04 -12.23 -6.81
N MET A 24 -20.25 -11.38 -7.48
CA MET A 24 -20.73 -10.38 -8.44
C MET A 24 -20.15 -10.62 -9.85
N ALA A 25 -20.38 -11.78 -10.42
CA ALA A 25 -19.85 -12.13 -11.74
C ALA A 25 -20.92 -11.96 -12.82
N HIS A 26 -21.06 -10.74 -13.35
CA HIS A 26 -21.72 -10.56 -14.64
C HIS A 26 -20.81 -11.18 -15.72
N GLY A 27 -21.14 -12.39 -16.17
CA GLY A 27 -20.83 -12.84 -17.53
C GLY A 27 -19.67 -13.82 -17.78
N ARG A 28 -18.79 -14.16 -16.84
CA ARG A 28 -17.78 -15.25 -17.07
C ARG A 28 -17.43 -16.01 -15.80
N GLU A 29 -17.84 -17.29 -15.74
CA GLU A 29 -17.51 -18.40 -14.81
C GLU A 29 -17.34 -18.12 -13.30
N GLY A 30 -17.50 -16.89 -12.84
CA GLY A 30 -17.45 -16.45 -11.46
C GLY A 30 -16.14 -16.66 -10.71
N ARG A 31 -15.19 -17.47 -11.16
CA ARG A 31 -14.08 -17.89 -10.28
C ARG A 31 -12.91 -16.90 -10.25
N GLN A 32 -12.32 -16.74 -9.08
CA GLN A 32 -11.12 -15.94 -8.85
C GLN A 32 -9.95 -16.47 -9.71
N SER A 33 -9.04 -15.58 -10.07
CA SER A 33 -7.83 -15.95 -10.81
C SER A 33 -6.80 -16.68 -9.96
N ARG A 34 -6.78 -16.45 -8.65
CA ARG A 34 -5.85 -17.07 -7.70
C ARG A 34 -6.52 -18.21 -6.93
N CYS A 35 -5.77 -19.25 -6.60
CA CYS A 35 -6.25 -20.31 -5.71
C CYS A 35 -6.54 -19.75 -4.31
N LYS A 36 -7.38 -20.46 -3.54
CA LYS A 36 -7.80 -20.08 -2.18
C LYS A 36 -6.62 -19.78 -1.25
N ALA A 37 -5.56 -20.59 -1.30
CA ALA A 37 -4.36 -20.39 -0.49
C ALA A 37 -3.63 -19.07 -0.84
N CYS A 38 -3.31 -18.84 -2.11
CA CYS A 38 -2.69 -17.59 -2.54
C CYS A 38 -3.61 -16.38 -2.32
N ARG A 39 -4.93 -16.58 -2.41
CA ARG A 39 -5.91 -15.52 -2.14
C ARG A 39 -5.89 -15.13 -0.68
N LYS A 40 -5.89 -16.09 0.25
CA LYS A 40 -5.78 -15.84 1.70
C LYS A 40 -4.51 -15.04 2.03
N ILE A 41 -3.37 -15.41 1.45
CA ILE A 41 -2.12 -14.64 1.62
C ILE A 41 -2.27 -13.21 1.11
N TRP A 42 -2.85 -13.05 -0.09
CA TRP A 42 -3.09 -11.74 -0.68
C TRP A 42 -4.04 -10.89 0.19
N ASP A 43 -5.12 -11.48 0.71
CA ASP A 43 -6.07 -10.82 1.59
C ASP A 43 -5.39 -10.40 2.90
N THR A 44 -4.54 -11.24 3.51
CA THR A 44 -3.73 -10.86 4.69
C THR A 44 -2.79 -9.70 4.40
N ILE A 45 -2.10 -9.70 3.26
CA ILE A 45 -1.20 -8.61 2.86
C ILE A 45 -2.00 -7.33 2.61
N HIS A 46 -3.16 -7.41 1.97
CA HIS A 46 -3.99 -6.24 1.66
C HIS A 46 -4.67 -5.69 2.91
N ALA A 47 -5.16 -6.56 3.79
CA ALA A 47 -5.67 -6.17 5.11
C ALA A 47 -4.62 -5.36 5.87
N ARG A 48 -3.36 -5.82 5.93
CA ARG A 48 -2.25 -5.09 6.57
C ARG A 48 -1.98 -3.71 5.95
N LYS A 49 -2.23 -3.53 4.65
CA LYS A 49 -2.09 -2.22 3.98
C LYS A 49 -3.24 -1.28 4.32
N HIS A 50 -4.46 -1.81 4.50
CA HIS A 50 -5.63 -1.00 4.88
C HIS A 50 -5.74 -0.73 6.38
N THR A 51 -5.03 -1.48 7.23
CA THR A 51 -4.99 -1.31 8.69
C THR A 51 -3.84 -0.46 9.22
N ARG A 52 -3.08 0.26 8.37
CA ARG A 52 -2.28 1.41 8.85
C ARG A 52 -3.24 2.55 9.22
N LYS A 53 -4.10 2.30 10.20
CA LYS A 53 -4.82 3.33 10.91
C LYS A 53 -3.78 4.09 11.72
N LEU A 54 -3.99 5.40 11.80
CA LEU A 54 -3.26 6.20 12.75
C LEU A 54 -3.50 5.65 14.15
N ARG A 55 -2.44 5.62 14.96
CA ARG A 55 -2.56 5.26 16.36
C ARG A 55 -3.16 6.46 17.07
N VAL A 56 -4.34 6.26 17.66
CA VAL A 56 -5.08 7.27 18.41
C VAL A 56 -5.12 6.82 19.87
N ASP A 57 -4.87 7.73 20.80
CA ASP A 57 -4.98 7.44 22.23
C ASP A 57 -6.43 7.58 22.73
N GLY A 58 -6.62 7.43 24.05
CA GLY A 58 -7.93 7.60 24.69
C GLY A 58 -8.46 9.05 24.67
N HIS A 59 -7.63 10.03 24.31
CA HIS A 59 -7.96 11.46 24.28
C HIS A 59 -8.16 11.98 22.85
N GLY A 60 -8.08 11.13 21.83
CA GLY A 60 -8.19 11.52 20.43
C GLY A 60 -6.91 12.10 19.83
N MET A 61 -5.79 12.05 20.56
CA MET A 61 -4.47 12.46 20.05
C MET A 61 -3.90 11.39 19.13
N VAL A 62 -3.21 11.82 18.10
CA VAL A 62 -2.66 10.97 17.05
C VAL A 62 -1.15 10.89 17.17
N HIS A 63 -0.61 9.67 17.23
CA HIS A 63 0.82 9.45 17.27
C HIS A 63 1.46 9.62 15.88
N CYS A 64 2.43 10.52 15.78
CA CYS A 64 3.21 10.73 14.58
C CYS A 64 4.22 9.59 14.36
N GLY A 65 4.10 8.85 13.25
CA GLY A 65 5.02 7.74 12.98
C GLY A 65 6.48 8.13 12.74
N ARG A 66 6.80 9.43 12.60
CA ARG A 66 8.15 9.92 12.32
C ARG A 66 8.83 10.51 13.57
N CYS A 67 8.26 11.55 14.17
CA CYS A 67 8.82 12.16 15.39
C CYS A 67 8.38 11.45 16.67
N GLN A 68 7.47 10.48 16.60
CA GLN A 68 6.97 9.69 17.73
C GLN A 68 6.18 10.46 18.80
N GLU A 69 5.86 11.73 18.53
CA GLU A 69 5.03 12.56 19.40
C GLU A 69 3.53 12.30 19.21
N TRP A 70 2.78 12.46 20.30
CA TRP A 70 1.31 12.49 20.30
C TRP A 70 0.81 13.91 20.04
N LEU A 71 0.08 14.10 18.94
CA LEU A 71 -0.31 15.43 18.46
C LEU A 71 -1.80 15.46 18.12
N HIS A 72 -2.41 16.64 18.21
CA HIS A 72 -3.80 16.82 17.80
C HIS A 72 -3.99 16.46 16.30
N PRO A 73 -5.11 15.83 15.89
CA PRO A 73 -5.36 15.42 14.50
C PRO A 73 -5.13 16.52 13.43
N ASP A 74 -5.31 17.79 13.79
CA ASP A 74 -5.11 18.93 12.87
C ASP A 74 -3.64 19.12 12.45
N TRP A 75 -2.70 18.62 13.26
CA TRP A 75 -1.28 18.61 12.91
C TRP A 75 -0.94 17.62 11.79
N PHE A 76 -1.92 16.83 11.32
CA PHE A 76 -1.77 15.90 10.22
C PHE A 76 -2.54 16.44 9.00
N ALA A 77 -1.89 16.39 7.83
CA ALA A 77 -2.57 16.73 6.58
C ALA A 77 -3.52 15.59 6.17
N ASP A 78 -4.48 15.88 5.32
CA ASP A 78 -5.32 14.86 4.69
C ASP A 78 -4.58 14.15 3.54
N HIS A 79 -5.00 12.93 3.23
CA HIS A 79 -4.61 12.23 2.02
C HIS A 79 -5.36 12.81 0.82
N ALA A 80 -4.61 13.35 -0.13
CA ALA A 80 -5.16 13.99 -1.33
C ALA A 80 -6.14 13.10 -2.13
N HIS A 81 -5.95 11.78 -2.12
CA HIS A 81 -6.78 10.82 -2.86
C HIS A 81 -7.69 9.97 -1.97
N ASN A 82 -7.68 10.18 -0.65
CA ASN A 82 -8.53 9.44 0.29
C ASN A 82 -9.10 10.42 1.32
N ALA A 83 -10.21 11.07 0.96
CA ALA A 83 -10.92 11.98 1.86
C ALA A 83 -11.19 11.30 3.21
N GLY A 84 -10.94 12.03 4.31
CA GLY A 84 -11.11 11.52 5.67
C GLY A 84 -9.96 10.66 6.22
N ARG A 85 -8.91 10.37 5.42
CA ARG A 85 -7.68 9.75 5.95
C ARG A 85 -6.63 10.83 6.19
N LYS A 86 -6.09 10.89 7.40
CA LYS A 86 -4.93 11.73 7.74
C LYS A 86 -3.61 11.03 7.38
N GLN A 87 -2.58 11.81 7.04
CA GLN A 87 -1.24 11.33 6.72
C GLN A 87 -0.61 10.60 7.92
N TRP A 88 0.34 9.70 7.66
CA TRP A 88 1.00 8.89 8.70
C TRP A 88 1.92 9.68 9.66
N CYS A 89 2.27 10.92 9.32
CA CYS A 89 3.13 11.79 10.12
C CYS A 89 2.63 13.24 10.10
N CYS A 90 3.08 14.03 11.08
CA CYS A 90 2.67 15.43 11.22
C CYS A 90 3.17 16.28 10.05
N ARG A 91 2.55 17.45 9.83
CA ARG A 91 2.85 18.38 8.74
C ARG A 91 4.33 18.79 8.70
N LEU A 92 4.96 18.98 9.86
CA LEU A 92 6.38 19.32 9.96
C LEU A 92 7.26 18.17 9.47
N CYS A 93 7.03 16.97 10.02
CA CYS A 93 7.72 15.75 9.60
C CYS A 93 7.54 15.45 8.11
N ARG A 94 6.35 15.76 7.57
CA ARG A 94 6.05 15.59 6.15
C ARG A 94 6.81 16.59 5.28
N ARG A 95 6.82 17.86 5.63
CA ARG A 95 7.61 18.88 4.91
C ARG A 95 9.10 18.53 4.91
N ALA A 96 9.65 18.12 6.06
CA ALA A 96 11.03 17.66 6.14
C ALA A 96 11.30 16.45 5.23
N TYR A 97 10.40 15.47 5.22
CA TYR A 97 10.48 14.31 4.31
C TYR A 97 10.51 14.70 2.83
N ASP A 98 9.58 15.57 2.44
CA ASP A 98 9.46 15.99 1.04
C ASP A 98 10.69 16.82 0.62
N GLN A 99 11.22 17.64 1.53
CA GLN A 99 12.47 18.39 1.31
C GLN A 99 13.68 17.47 1.12
N GLU A 100 13.90 16.51 2.04
CA GLU A 100 14.98 15.51 1.94
C GLU A 100 14.93 14.76 0.60
N ARG A 101 13.73 14.31 0.21
CA ARG A 101 13.51 13.59 -1.04
C ARG A 101 13.78 14.48 -2.25
N TYR A 102 13.37 15.74 -2.22
CA TYR A 102 13.67 16.70 -3.28
C TYR A 102 15.18 16.90 -3.44
N GLN A 103 15.89 17.13 -2.33
CA GLN A 103 17.35 17.31 -2.36
C GLN A 103 18.06 16.06 -2.88
N ALA A 104 17.66 14.86 -2.45
CA ALA A 104 18.23 13.61 -2.95
C ALA A 104 18.02 13.45 -4.47
N ARG A 105 16.84 13.79 -4.99
CA ARG A 105 16.56 13.75 -6.43
C ARG A 105 17.39 14.78 -7.20
N LYS A 106 17.52 16.00 -6.66
CA LYS A 106 18.34 17.05 -7.26
C LYS A 106 19.82 16.63 -7.30
N ALA A 107 20.35 16.09 -6.21
CA ALA A 107 21.72 15.59 -6.15
C ALA A 107 21.96 14.43 -7.13
N ALA A 108 21.02 13.49 -7.25
CA ALA A 108 21.11 12.40 -8.24
C ALA A 108 21.12 12.93 -9.68
N ALA A 109 20.27 13.90 -10.00
CA ALA A 109 20.26 14.55 -11.32
C ALA A 109 21.57 15.29 -11.60
N MET A 110 22.10 16.03 -10.62
CA MET A 110 23.39 16.73 -10.75
C MET A 110 24.55 15.76 -10.98
N ARG A 111 24.57 14.62 -10.28
CA ARG A 111 25.58 13.56 -10.50
C ARG A 111 25.49 12.98 -11.90
N ALA A 112 24.28 12.66 -12.38
CA ALA A 112 24.08 12.15 -13.73
C ALA A 112 24.55 13.14 -14.82
N ILE A 113 24.33 14.45 -14.60
CA ILE A 113 24.84 15.50 -15.50
C ILE A 113 26.37 15.52 -15.48
N TRP A 114 26.99 15.56 -14.29
CA TRP A 114 28.45 15.58 -14.16
C TRP A 114 29.11 14.35 -14.79
N GLU A 115 28.63 13.14 -14.50
CA GLU A 115 29.13 11.89 -15.07
C GLU A 115 28.92 11.80 -16.60
N GLY A 116 27.87 12.43 -17.12
CA GLY A 116 27.62 12.54 -18.55
C GLY A 116 28.44 13.62 -19.26
N THR A 117 28.95 14.62 -18.54
CA THR A 117 29.75 15.73 -19.10
C THR A 117 31.26 15.43 -19.08
N VAL A 118 31.72 14.52 -18.22
CA VAL A 118 33.13 14.10 -18.10
C VAL A 118 33.46 12.91 -19.02
N ARG A 119 32.72 12.74 -20.13
CA ARG A 119 32.99 11.74 -21.17
C ARG A 119 33.61 12.35 -22.42
#